data_AF-G8FGJ6-F1
#
_entry.id   AF-G8FGJ6-F1
#
_cell.length_a   1.000
_cell.length_b   1.000
_cell.length_c   1.000
_cell.angle_alpha   90.00
_cell.angle_beta   90.00
_cell.angle_gamma   90.00
#
_symmetry.space_group_name_H-M   'P 1'
#
loop_
_entity.id
_entity.type
_entity.pdbx_description
1 polymer ?
#
loop_
_entity_poly.entity_id
_entity_poly.type
_entity_poly.pdbx_seq_one_letter_code
_entity_poly.pdbx_strand_id
1 'polypeptide(L)'
;SRFTQQELPACKPILTPQWVISVFTLVGIIFVPIGVISLMASHDVVEIVDRYDSACIPRNMAKDKVAYIQNAAINKICNRTLKVLKNMDQPIYVYYQLDNFYQNHRRYVKSRNDAQLRSADEASETSGCDPERTTAGGAPIVPCGLIAWSLFNDTYSFKRGNENVMVNRRAFPWKSDRDHKFGKDVYPKNFQ
;
A
#
# COMPACT_ATOMS: atom_id res chain seq x y z
N SER A 1 -14.52 -15.53 -51.45
CA SER A 1 -13.17 -15.23 -50.94
C SER A 1 -12.60 -16.48 -50.28
N ARG A 2 -11.28 -16.69 -50.27
CA ARG A 2 -10.66 -17.81 -49.51
C ARG A 2 -11.03 -17.79 -48.02
N PHE A 3 -11.36 -16.60 -47.49
CA PHE A 3 -11.91 -16.43 -46.14
C PHE A 3 -13.32 -17.03 -45.99
N THR A 4 -14.24 -16.78 -46.94
CA THR A 4 -15.61 -17.31 -46.91
C THR A 4 -15.67 -18.81 -47.22
N GLN A 5 -14.65 -19.35 -47.89
CA GLN A 5 -14.50 -20.77 -48.22
C GLN A 5 -13.69 -21.54 -47.17
N GLN A 6 -13.18 -20.86 -46.13
CA GLN A 6 -12.35 -21.45 -45.05
C GLN A 6 -11.06 -22.14 -45.56
N GLU A 7 -10.48 -21.67 -46.66
CA GLU A 7 -9.26 -22.23 -47.29
C GLU A 7 -8.00 -21.38 -47.03
N LEU A 8 -7.97 -20.67 -45.90
CA LEU A 8 -6.78 -19.94 -45.50
C LEU A 8 -5.67 -20.93 -45.10
N PRO A 9 -4.40 -20.63 -45.44
CA PRO A 9 -3.28 -21.44 -44.98
C PRO A 9 -3.24 -21.40 -43.45
N ALA A 10 -3.33 -22.57 -42.83
CA ALA A 10 -3.27 -22.72 -41.39
C ALA A 10 -2.25 -23.80 -41.02
N CYS A 11 -1.41 -23.51 -40.04
CA CYS A 11 -0.59 -24.54 -39.41
C CYS A 11 -1.48 -25.34 -38.45
N LYS A 12 -1.53 -26.66 -38.64
CA LYS A 12 -2.27 -27.60 -37.78
C LYS A 12 -1.27 -28.49 -37.04
N PRO A 13 -0.65 -28.01 -35.96
CA PRO A 13 0.36 -28.80 -35.25
C PRO A 13 -0.31 -30.03 -34.61
N ILE A 14 0.19 -31.21 -34.93
CA ILE A 14 -0.21 -32.46 -34.28
C ILE A 14 0.73 -32.66 -33.09
N LEU A 15 0.20 -32.53 -31.88
CA LEU A 15 0.96 -32.70 -30.64
C LEU A 15 1.21 -34.18 -30.37
N THR A 16 2.35 -34.69 -30.84
CA THR A 16 2.77 -36.07 -30.54
C THR A 16 3.34 -36.16 -29.11
N PRO A 17 3.23 -37.31 -28.44
CA PRO A 17 3.76 -37.48 -27.08
C PRO A 17 5.24 -37.11 -26.94
N GLN A 18 6.08 -37.45 -27.93
CA GLN A 18 7.51 -37.12 -27.92
C GLN A 18 7.75 -35.60 -27.90
N TRP A 19 6.99 -34.84 -28.70
CA TRP A 19 7.13 -33.39 -28.76
C TRP A 19 6.73 -32.74 -27.44
N VAL A 20 5.59 -33.18 -26.87
CA VAL A 20 5.08 -32.70 -25.59
C VAL A 20 6.05 -33.00 -24.44
N ILE A 21 6.60 -34.23 -24.36
CA ILE A 21 7.59 -34.61 -23.35
C ILE A 21 8.84 -33.73 -23.46
N SER A 22 9.30 -33.46 -24.69
CA SER A 22 10.51 -32.64 -24.92
C SER A 22 10.29 -31.20 -24.46
N VAL A 23 9.14 -30.61 -24.79
CA VAL A 23 8.78 -29.26 -24.35
C VAL A 23 8.68 -29.19 -22.83
N PHE A 24 7.97 -30.11 -22.18
CA PHE A 24 7.86 -30.12 -20.71
C PHE A 24 9.22 -30.32 -20.02
N THR A 25 10.09 -31.16 -20.58
CA THR A 25 11.44 -31.36 -20.05
C THR A 25 12.26 -30.08 -20.14
N LEU A 26 12.21 -29.36 -21.27
CA LEU A 26 12.88 -28.08 -21.45
C LEU A 26 12.36 -27.02 -20.46
N VAL A 27 11.03 -26.92 -20.35
CA VAL A 27 10.35 -26.02 -19.41
C VAL A 27 10.80 -26.32 -17.97
N GLY A 28 10.88 -27.60 -17.58
CA GLY A 28 11.38 -28.01 -16.28
C GLY A 28 12.83 -27.62 -16.04
N ILE A 29 13.72 -27.89 -17.00
CA ILE A 29 15.15 -27.52 -16.92
C ILE A 29 15.34 -26.00 -16.75
N ILE A 30 14.45 -25.18 -17.31
CA ILE A 30 14.51 -23.71 -17.18
C ILE A 30 13.92 -23.25 -15.86
N PHE A 31 12.71 -23.71 -15.51
CA PHE A 31 12.00 -23.20 -14.33
C PHE A 31 12.52 -23.74 -13.00
N VAL A 32 13.12 -24.94 -12.97
CA VAL A 32 13.65 -25.49 -11.72
C VAL A 32 14.81 -24.63 -11.18
N PRO A 33 15.86 -24.29 -11.93
CA PRO A 33 16.91 -23.37 -11.47
C PRO A 33 16.38 -21.99 -11.09
N ILE A 34 15.47 -21.42 -11.91
CA ILE A 34 14.85 -20.12 -11.61
C ILE A 34 14.09 -20.17 -10.28
N GLY A 35 13.32 -21.24 -10.04
CA GLY A 35 12.59 -21.47 -8.80
C GLY A 35 13.53 -21.61 -7.61
N VAL A 36 14.62 -22.37 -7.73
CA VAL A 36 15.62 -22.54 -6.67
C VAL A 36 16.28 -21.21 -6.31
N ILE A 37 16.75 -20.45 -7.31
CA ILE A 37 17.38 -19.13 -7.09
C ILE A 37 16.39 -18.17 -6.43
N SER A 38 15.13 -18.14 -6.91
CA SER A 38 14.09 -17.26 -6.36
C SER A 38 13.75 -17.64 -4.91
N LEU A 39 13.70 -18.94 -4.59
CA LEU A 39 13.43 -19.43 -3.25
C LEU A 39 14.56 -19.07 -2.28
N MET A 40 15.82 -19.24 -2.70
CA MET A 40 16.97 -18.82 -1.91
C MET A 40 16.93 -17.32 -1.62
N ALA A 41 16.74 -16.50 -2.65
CA ALA A 41 16.62 -15.06 -2.50
C ALA A 41 15.45 -14.67 -1.58
N SER A 42 14.34 -15.42 -1.60
CA SER A 42 13.19 -15.19 -0.71
C SER A 42 13.48 -15.56 0.75
N HIS A 43 14.29 -16.58 1.02
CA HIS A 43 14.65 -17.00 2.38
C HIS A 43 15.68 -16.09 3.04
N ASP A 44 16.48 -15.38 2.25
CA ASP A 44 17.48 -14.43 2.74
C ASP A 44 16.86 -13.11 3.25
N VAL A 45 15.59 -12.85 2.90
CA VAL A 45 14.87 -11.67 3.40
C VAL A 45 14.61 -11.80 4.90
N VAL A 46 15.11 -10.83 5.66
CA VAL A 46 14.84 -10.72 7.10
C VAL A 46 13.68 -9.76 7.32
N GLU A 47 12.60 -10.25 7.93
CA GLU A 47 11.40 -9.48 8.25
C GLU A 47 11.09 -9.56 9.75
N ILE A 48 10.57 -8.45 10.30
CA ILE A 48 10.05 -8.37 11.66
C ILE A 48 8.64 -7.81 11.60
N VAL A 49 7.67 -8.58 12.11
CA VAL A 49 6.27 -8.17 12.21
C VAL A 49 5.89 -8.08 13.69
N ASP A 50 5.50 -6.89 14.16
CA ASP A 50 4.93 -6.68 15.51
C ASP A 50 3.53 -6.09 15.39
N ARG A 51 2.55 -6.82 15.90
CA ARG A 51 1.16 -6.41 15.93
C ARG A 51 0.88 -5.64 17.22
N TYR A 52 0.53 -4.35 17.09
CA TYR A 52 0.41 -3.44 18.24
C TYR A 52 -1.03 -2.99 18.55
N ASP A 53 -2.01 -3.30 17.70
CA ASP A 53 -3.43 -2.90 17.82
C ASP A 53 -4.12 -3.30 19.13
N SER A 54 -3.70 -4.41 19.73
CA SER A 54 -4.21 -4.92 21.01
C SER A 54 -3.22 -4.71 22.15
N ALA A 55 -1.93 -4.68 21.84
CA ALA A 55 -0.88 -4.56 22.84
C ALA A 55 -0.73 -3.12 23.38
N CYS A 56 -1.13 -2.12 22.59
CA CYS A 56 -1.10 -0.70 22.97
C CYS A 56 -2.37 -0.20 23.65
N ILE A 57 -3.37 -1.06 23.83
CA ILE A 57 -4.65 -0.71 24.46
C ILE A 57 -4.66 -1.25 25.90
N PRO A 58 -4.91 -0.39 26.90
CA PRO A 58 -5.07 -0.83 28.28
C PRO A 58 -6.16 -1.89 28.45
N ARG A 59 -5.95 -2.89 29.31
CA ARG A 59 -6.88 -4.02 29.52
C ARG A 59 -8.29 -3.58 29.93
N ASN A 60 -8.40 -2.49 30.68
CA ASN A 60 -9.67 -1.90 31.11
C ASN A 60 -10.47 -1.26 29.95
N MET A 61 -9.83 -0.93 28.83
CA MET A 61 -10.46 -0.34 27.63
C MET A 61 -10.43 -1.29 26.42
N ALA A 62 -10.02 -2.54 26.60
CA ALA A 62 -9.90 -3.52 25.51
C ALA A 62 -11.24 -3.81 24.80
N LYS A 63 -12.38 -3.61 25.49
CA LYS A 63 -13.72 -3.80 24.93
C LYS A 63 -14.19 -2.65 24.04
N ASP A 64 -13.74 -1.43 24.33
CA ASP A 64 -14.09 -0.23 23.56
C ASP A 64 -12.81 0.49 23.11
N LYS A 65 -12.23 -0.04 22.04
CA LYS A 65 -11.00 0.48 21.44
C LYS A 65 -11.21 1.88 20.86
N VAL A 66 -12.41 2.18 20.35
CA VAL A 66 -12.72 3.46 19.71
C VAL A 66 -12.74 4.56 20.76
N ALA A 67 -13.38 4.33 21.91
CA ALA A 67 -13.36 5.29 23.02
C ALA A 67 -11.94 5.59 23.50
N TYR A 68 -11.05 4.60 23.57
CA TYR A 68 -9.63 4.82 23.91
C TYR A 68 -8.91 5.70 22.87
N ILE A 69 -9.08 5.39 21.57
CA ILE A 69 -8.43 6.13 20.48
C ILE A 69 -8.93 7.57 20.41
N GLN A 70 -10.22 7.80 20.61
CA GLN A 70 -10.82 9.15 20.52
C GLN A 70 -10.62 10.01 21.78
N ASN A 71 -10.23 9.42 22.91
CA ASN A 71 -10.06 10.16 24.15
C ASN A 71 -8.78 11.01 24.13
N ALA A 72 -8.93 12.32 23.98
CA ALA A 72 -7.81 13.27 23.94
C ALA A 72 -7.01 13.37 25.25
N ALA A 73 -7.62 13.06 26.40
CA ALA A 73 -6.96 13.15 27.70
C ALA A 73 -5.97 12.00 27.98
N ILE A 74 -6.08 10.89 27.24
CA ILE A 74 -5.24 9.72 27.43
C ILE A 74 -4.01 9.78 26.51
N ASN A 75 -2.84 9.61 27.11
CA ASN A 75 -1.60 9.45 26.37
C ASN A 75 -1.57 8.09 25.66
N LYS A 76 -1.33 8.11 24.34
CA LYS A 76 -1.35 6.94 23.45
C LYS A 76 0.05 6.44 23.09
N ILE A 77 1.10 6.97 23.72
CA ILE A 77 2.48 6.50 23.51
C ILE A 77 2.55 5.02 23.89
N CYS A 78 2.96 4.20 22.92
CA CYS A 78 3.12 2.77 23.08
C CYS A 78 4.54 2.34 22.75
N ASN A 79 5.25 1.84 23.75
CA ASN A 79 6.61 1.36 23.58
C ASN A 79 6.61 -0.15 23.31
N ARG A 80 7.20 -0.55 22.19
CA ARG A 80 7.33 -1.93 21.73
C ARG A 80 8.81 -2.31 21.66
N THR A 81 9.14 -3.52 22.12
CA THR A 81 10.51 -4.05 22.03
C THR A 81 10.57 -5.11 20.94
N LEU A 82 11.28 -4.80 19.86
CA LEU A 82 11.46 -5.69 18.72
C LEU A 82 12.75 -6.49 18.89
N LYS A 83 12.69 -7.81 18.70
CA LYS A 83 13.88 -8.68 18.72
C LYS A 83 14.35 -8.92 17.29
N VAL A 84 15.54 -8.43 16.97
CA VAL A 84 16.19 -8.64 15.66
C VAL A 84 17.06 -9.90 15.76
N LEU A 85 16.58 -11.02 15.20
CA LEU A 85 17.25 -12.33 15.32
C LEU A 85 18.42 -12.52 14.35
N LYS A 86 18.38 -11.84 13.21
CA LYS A 86 19.39 -11.88 12.14
C LYS A 86 19.77 -10.46 11.75
N ASN A 87 21.02 -10.25 11.34
CA ASN A 87 21.44 -8.94 10.83
C ASN A 87 20.54 -8.53 9.65
N MET A 88 20.11 -7.27 9.63
CA MET A 88 19.34 -6.68 8.53
C MET A 88 20.26 -5.75 7.74
N ASP A 89 20.62 -6.15 6.52
CA ASP A 89 21.46 -5.33 5.67
C ASP A 89 20.70 -4.10 5.14
N GLN A 90 21.40 -2.99 4.98
CA GLN A 90 20.82 -1.75 4.45
C GLN A 90 20.48 -1.90 2.95
N PRO A 91 19.39 -1.27 2.45
CA PRO A 91 18.46 -0.40 3.16
C PRO A 91 17.35 -1.16 3.90
N ILE A 92 17.01 -0.69 5.11
CA ILE A 92 15.91 -1.22 5.92
C ILE A 92 14.65 -0.39 5.65
N TYR A 93 13.56 -1.07 5.30
CA TYR A 93 12.25 -0.45 5.07
C TYR A 93 11.31 -0.70 6.25
N VAL A 94 10.49 0.29 6.57
CA VAL A 94 9.45 0.20 7.60
C VAL A 94 8.09 0.30 6.91
N TYR A 95 7.27 -0.73 7.10
CA TYR A 95 5.91 -0.78 6.58
C TYR A 95 4.91 -0.84 7.74
N TYR A 96 3.72 -0.32 7.52
CA TYR A 96 2.57 -0.56 8.38
C TYR A 96 1.58 -1.47 7.63
N GLN A 97 0.96 -2.38 8.36
CA GLN A 97 -0.04 -3.29 7.82
C GLN A 97 -1.39 -2.99 8.46
N LEU A 98 -2.43 -2.91 7.63
CA LEU A 98 -3.81 -2.74 8.06
C LEU A 98 -4.61 -3.97 7.65
N ASP A 99 -5.26 -4.61 8.61
CA ASP A 99 -6.19 -5.71 8.36
C ASP A 99 -7.64 -5.20 8.43
N ASN A 100 -8.55 -5.85 7.70
CA ASN A 100 -9.96 -5.48 7.61
C ASN A 100 -10.20 -4.04 7.13
N PHE A 101 -9.31 -3.50 6.29
CA PHE A 101 -9.44 -2.18 5.67
C PHE A 101 -9.63 -2.31 4.15
N TYR A 102 -10.87 -2.10 3.67
CA TYR A 102 -11.28 -2.38 2.28
C TYR A 102 -10.96 -1.24 1.31
N GLN A 103 -9.68 -0.96 1.11
CA GLN A 103 -9.22 0.10 0.17
C GLN A 103 -9.66 -0.13 -1.28
N ASN A 104 -9.93 -1.38 -1.66
CA ASN A 104 -10.37 -1.75 -3.00
C ASN A 104 -11.89 -1.60 -3.22
N HIS A 105 -12.66 -1.21 -2.19
CA HIS A 105 -14.09 -1.02 -2.33
C HIS A 105 -14.41 0.08 -3.34
N ARG A 106 -15.29 -0.19 -4.32
CA ARG A 106 -15.56 0.70 -5.47
C ARG A 106 -15.86 2.15 -5.08
N ARG A 107 -16.65 2.36 -4.02
CA ARG A 107 -16.97 3.73 -3.53
C ARG A 107 -15.78 4.42 -2.89
N TYR A 108 -14.94 3.66 -2.18
CA TYR A 108 -13.74 4.18 -1.55
C TYR A 108 -12.71 4.62 -2.61
N VAL A 109 -12.42 3.75 -3.58
CA VAL A 109 -11.48 4.04 -4.68
C VAL A 109 -11.89 5.26 -5.51
N LYS A 110 -13.21 5.45 -5.71
CA LYS A 110 -13.75 6.59 -6.46
C LYS A 110 -13.79 7.90 -5.67
N SER A 111 -13.74 7.84 -4.34
CA SER A 111 -13.91 9.01 -3.47
C SER A 111 -12.60 9.80 -3.35
N ARG A 112 -12.29 10.53 -4.42
CA ARG A 112 -11.17 11.48 -4.54
C ARG A 112 -11.38 12.37 -5.78
N ASN A 113 -10.66 13.50 -5.86
CA ASN A 113 -10.64 14.33 -7.05
C ASN A 113 -9.21 14.55 -7.57
N ASP A 114 -8.91 14.06 -8.77
CA ASP A 114 -7.56 14.10 -9.34
C ASP A 114 -7.17 15.49 -9.87
N ALA A 115 -8.12 16.41 -10.11
CA ALA A 115 -7.82 17.80 -10.46
C ALA A 115 -7.34 18.56 -9.22
N GLN A 116 -8.09 18.43 -8.12
CA GLN A 116 -7.75 19.00 -6.82
C GLN A 116 -6.39 18.52 -6.29
N LEU A 117 -6.09 17.23 -6.49
CA LEU A 117 -4.81 16.64 -6.08
C LEU A 117 -3.61 17.10 -6.93
N ARG A 118 -3.87 17.64 -8.12
CA ARG A 118 -2.83 18.07 -9.07
C ARG A 118 -2.53 19.56 -9.00
N SER A 119 -3.52 20.40 -8.76
CA SER A 119 -3.39 21.86 -8.77
C SER A 119 -4.10 22.51 -7.58
N ALA A 120 -3.42 23.44 -6.91
CA ALA A 120 -4.02 24.22 -5.84
C ALA A 120 -5.16 25.15 -6.33
N ASP A 121 -5.16 25.52 -7.61
CA ASP A 121 -6.21 26.33 -8.23
C ASP A 121 -7.54 25.56 -8.34
N GLU A 122 -7.49 24.23 -8.37
CA GLU A 122 -8.65 23.34 -8.46
C GLU A 122 -9.17 22.93 -7.07
N ALA A 123 -8.86 23.68 -6.01
CA ALA A 123 -9.24 23.36 -4.63
C ALA A 123 -10.76 23.18 -4.44
N SER A 124 -11.58 23.88 -5.23
CA SER A 124 -13.04 23.76 -5.20
C SER A 124 -13.58 22.55 -5.97
N GLU A 125 -12.77 21.93 -6.85
CA GLU A 125 -13.16 20.75 -7.61
C GLU A 125 -13.23 19.53 -6.71
N THR A 126 -14.46 19.21 -6.34
CA THR A 126 -14.78 18.24 -5.31
C THR A 126 -15.78 17.19 -5.83
N SER A 127 -16.03 17.19 -7.14
CA SER A 127 -16.84 16.18 -7.80
C SER A 127 -16.25 14.78 -7.56
N GLY A 128 -17.11 13.81 -7.23
CA GLY A 128 -16.71 12.43 -6.94
C GLY A 128 -16.16 12.18 -5.53
N CYS A 129 -15.97 13.21 -4.70
CA CYS A 129 -15.43 13.08 -3.33
C CYS A 129 -16.48 12.71 -2.26
N ASP A 130 -17.71 12.38 -2.61
CA ASP A 130 -18.74 12.07 -1.62
C ASP A 130 -18.32 10.87 -0.72
N PRO A 131 -18.67 10.89 0.58
CA PRO A 131 -19.37 11.97 1.28
C PRO A 131 -18.46 13.12 1.76
N GLU A 132 -17.14 12.93 1.78
CA GLU A 132 -16.17 13.85 2.39
C GLU A 132 -15.73 14.94 1.40
N ARG A 133 -16.72 15.70 0.92
CA ARG A 133 -16.57 16.70 -0.13
C ARG A 133 -16.29 18.10 0.42
N THR A 134 -17.10 18.50 1.40
CA THR A 134 -17.15 19.85 1.98
C THR A 134 -17.36 19.77 3.47
N THR A 135 -16.90 20.78 4.20
CA THR A 135 -17.26 20.99 5.61
C THR A 135 -18.75 21.26 5.77
N ALA A 136 -19.24 21.20 7.02
CA ALA A 136 -20.62 21.59 7.35
C ALA A 136 -20.95 23.04 6.95
N GLY A 137 -19.95 23.93 6.89
CA GLY A 137 -20.09 25.32 6.44
C GLY A 137 -20.02 25.50 4.92
N GLY A 138 -19.94 24.43 4.12
CA GLY A 138 -19.90 24.47 2.66
C GLY A 138 -18.52 24.74 2.06
N ALA A 139 -17.48 24.98 2.87
CA ALA A 139 -16.12 25.14 2.37
C ALA A 139 -15.55 23.79 1.87
N PRO A 140 -14.80 23.75 0.75
CA PRO A 140 -14.23 22.51 0.22
C PRO A 140 -13.18 21.93 1.17
N ILE A 141 -13.20 20.61 1.33
CA ILE A 141 -12.15 19.86 2.04
C ILE A 141 -11.00 19.63 1.06
N VAL A 142 -9.77 19.88 1.48
CA VAL A 142 -8.58 19.65 0.65
C VAL A 142 -7.60 18.76 1.42
N PRO A 143 -7.13 17.65 0.85
CA PRO A 143 -7.75 16.91 -0.25
C PRO A 143 -9.11 16.32 0.17
N CYS A 144 -10.09 16.29 -0.74
CA CYS A 144 -11.41 15.70 -0.49
C CYS A 144 -11.44 14.18 -0.71
N GLY A 145 -12.47 13.55 -0.17
CA GLY A 145 -12.81 12.14 -0.40
C GLY A 145 -12.27 11.19 0.67
N LEU A 146 -12.86 9.99 0.71
CA LEU A 146 -12.63 8.98 1.74
C LEU A 146 -11.17 8.52 1.82
N ILE A 147 -10.44 8.52 0.69
CA ILE A 147 -9.04 8.09 0.65
C ILE A 147 -8.18 9.03 1.48
N ALA A 148 -8.35 10.33 1.29
CA ALA A 148 -7.64 11.32 2.08
C ALA A 148 -8.15 11.30 3.52
N TRP A 149 -9.48 11.33 3.72
CA TRP A 149 -10.14 11.41 5.02
C TRP A 149 -9.73 10.33 6.02
N SER A 150 -9.41 9.13 5.53
CA SER A 150 -8.98 7.99 6.35
C SER A 150 -7.47 7.76 6.31
N LEU A 151 -6.69 8.83 6.14
CA LEU A 151 -5.23 8.77 6.16
C LEU A 151 -4.72 8.20 7.49
N PHE A 152 -3.81 7.25 7.38
CA PHE A 152 -3.12 6.68 8.53
C PHE A 152 -2.33 7.75 9.29
N ASN A 153 -2.55 7.83 10.62
CA ASN A 153 -2.08 8.94 11.45
C ASN A 153 -1.10 8.54 12.57
N ASP A 154 -0.76 7.26 12.74
CA ASP A 154 0.21 6.89 13.76
C ASP A 154 1.62 7.35 13.37
N THR A 155 2.42 7.67 14.39
CA THR A 155 3.78 8.12 14.24
C THR A 155 4.74 7.18 14.95
N TYR A 156 5.75 6.70 14.22
CA TYR A 156 6.76 5.78 14.75
C TYR A 156 8.10 6.48 15.01
N SER A 157 8.78 6.03 16.05
CA SER A 157 10.18 6.36 16.37
C SER A 157 10.90 5.11 16.86
N PHE A 158 12.16 4.94 16.47
CA PHE A 158 12.94 3.74 16.79
C PHE A 158 14.17 4.13 17.60
N LYS A 159 14.52 3.26 18.56
CA LYS A 159 15.75 3.35 19.33
C LYS A 159 16.41 1.97 19.41
N ARG A 160 17.73 1.94 19.32
CA ARG A 160 18.54 0.74 19.50
C ARG A 160 19.43 0.95 20.73
N GLY A 161 19.08 0.33 21.85
CA GLY A 161 19.68 0.66 23.14
C GLY A 161 19.39 2.12 23.50
N ASN A 162 20.45 2.92 23.67
CA ASN A 162 20.33 4.36 23.94
C ASN A 162 20.44 5.24 22.68
N GLU A 163 20.66 4.65 21.50
CA GLU A 163 20.81 5.39 20.24
C GLU A 163 19.45 5.57 19.55
N ASN A 164 19.15 6.79 19.12
CA ASN A 164 17.97 7.05 18.28
C ASN A 164 18.27 6.63 16.83
N VAL A 165 17.38 5.83 16.24
CA VAL A 165 17.46 5.44 14.83
C VAL A 165 16.61 6.40 14.01
N MET A 166 17.26 7.17 13.12
CA MET A 166 16.56 8.12 12.26
C MET A 166 15.84 7.37 11.13
N VAL A 167 14.53 7.57 11.04
CA VAL A 167 13.73 7.08 9.91
C VAL A 167 13.66 8.19 8.87
N ASN A 168 14.28 7.98 7.71
CA ASN A 168 14.12 8.90 6.59
C ASN A 168 12.66 8.85 6.12
N ARG A 169 11.96 9.98 6.09
CA ARG A 169 10.56 10.07 5.63
C ARG A 169 10.38 10.64 4.23
N ARG A 170 11.47 10.82 3.49
CA ARG A 170 11.49 11.46 2.17
C ARG A 170 11.65 10.41 1.07
N ALA A 171 11.15 10.74 -0.12
CA ALA A 171 11.35 9.97 -1.35
C ALA A 171 10.74 8.54 -1.41
N PHE A 172 9.75 8.22 -0.58
CA PHE A 172 8.98 6.98 -0.73
C PHE A 172 7.99 6.94 -1.90
N PRO A 173 7.32 8.06 -2.27
CA PRO A 173 6.40 8.02 -3.39
C PRO A 173 7.15 7.74 -4.69
N TRP A 174 6.50 7.03 -5.61
CA TRP A 174 7.00 6.85 -6.96
C TRP A 174 7.38 8.19 -7.59
N LYS A 175 8.48 8.20 -8.34
CA LYS A 175 8.96 9.42 -9.00
C LYS A 175 7.87 10.06 -9.86
N SER A 176 7.09 9.26 -10.58
CA SER A 176 5.95 9.71 -11.37
C SER A 176 4.87 10.40 -10.55
N ASP A 177 4.58 9.89 -9.35
CA ASP A 177 3.55 10.44 -8.48
C ASP A 177 3.97 11.83 -7.96
N ARG A 178 5.21 11.95 -7.50
CA ARG A 178 5.77 13.20 -6.97
C ARG A 178 5.98 14.26 -8.06
N ASP A 179 6.44 13.86 -9.23
CA ASP A 179 6.91 14.81 -10.25
C ASP A 179 5.79 15.19 -11.25
N HIS A 180 4.74 14.38 -11.39
CA HIS A 180 3.69 14.58 -12.42
C HIS A 180 2.24 14.44 -11.94
N LYS A 181 1.97 13.63 -10.92
CA LYS A 181 0.57 13.31 -10.54
C LYS A 181 0.02 14.25 -9.48
N PHE A 182 0.83 14.59 -8.48
CA PHE A 182 0.43 15.40 -7.33
C PHE A 182 1.09 16.77 -7.37
N GLY A 183 0.32 17.82 -7.07
CA GLY A 183 0.80 19.20 -7.01
C GLY A 183 1.70 19.43 -5.79
N LYS A 184 2.83 20.13 -5.97
CA LYS A 184 3.77 20.46 -4.89
C LYS A 184 3.25 21.52 -3.91
N ASP A 185 2.17 22.18 -4.28
CA ASP A 185 1.52 23.32 -3.62
C ASP A 185 0.11 22.99 -3.11
N VAL A 186 -0.29 21.72 -3.21
CA VAL A 186 -1.55 21.21 -2.65
C VAL A 186 -1.31 20.78 -1.20
N TYR A 187 -1.84 21.56 -0.26
CA TYR A 187 -1.73 21.30 1.18
C TYR A 187 -3.09 21.05 1.83
N PRO A 188 -3.16 20.21 2.89
CA PRO A 188 -4.40 19.97 3.59
C PRO A 188 -5.04 21.24 4.16
N LYS A 189 -6.35 21.41 3.94
CA LYS A 189 -7.17 22.52 4.44
C LYS A 189 -8.57 22.00 4.77
N ASN A 190 -9.19 22.58 5.80
CA ASN A 190 -10.55 22.23 6.23
C ASN A 190 -10.70 20.72 6.51
N PHE A 191 -9.60 20.11 6.98
CA PHE A 191 -9.48 18.71 7.33
C PHE A 191 -9.69 18.56 8.84
N GLN A 192 -10.07 17.36 9.32
CA GLN A 192 -10.36 17.09 10.75
C GLN A 192 -9.35 17.70 11.72
#